data_AF-A0AAQ0A089-F1
#
_entry.id   AF-A0AAQ0A089-F1
#
_cell.length_a   1.000
_cell.length_b   1.000
_cell.length_c   1.000
_cell.angle_alpha   90.00
_cell.angle_beta   90.00
_cell.angle_gamma   90.00
#
_symmetry.space_group_name_H-M   'P 1'
#
loop_
_entity.id
_entity.type
_entity.pdbx_description
1 polymer ?
#
loop_
_entity_poly.entity_id
_entity_poly.type
_entity_poly.pdbx_seq_one_letter_code
_entity_poly.pdbx_strand_id
1 'polypeptide(L)'
;MNKLAFALALSATVLAACSTASGPTFSASELQPRDGVRTFQVDCHGLLSGPQTCMKAARKICGDEPVRAVDSARALRDNADPATLVFQCGAAPVEAASAATPAPAAAAVIERVNLSGDALFATDRATLAPTARESLDRLLSERADRTYSLVTVTGFTDSVGSDDYNLALSKHRAESVAAYLKAHGLKTDSMTVSGRGKADPVASNATPEGRASNRRVEIRLQH
;
A
#
# COMPACT_ATOMS: atom_id res chain seq x y z
N MET A 1 20.78 41.54 -58.81
CA MET A 1 20.52 42.29 -57.56
C MET A 1 19.05 42.10 -57.20
N ASN A 2 18.78 41.76 -55.93
CA ASN A 2 17.48 41.65 -55.22
C ASN A 2 16.45 40.62 -55.72
N LYS A 3 16.03 39.58 -54.97
CA LYS A 3 15.46 39.44 -53.59
C LYS A 3 13.90 39.53 -53.55
N LEU A 4 13.31 38.73 -52.66
CA LEU A 4 11.90 38.58 -52.20
C LEU A 4 11.02 37.64 -53.06
N ALA A 5 10.53 36.47 -52.60
CA ALA A 5 9.79 36.04 -51.39
C ALA A 5 8.35 36.59 -51.33
N PHE A 6 7.34 35.71 -51.34
CA PHE A 6 6.22 35.72 -50.38
C PHE A 6 5.39 34.41 -50.46
N ALA A 7 4.96 33.98 -49.28
CA ALA A 7 4.54 32.63 -48.91
C ALA A 7 3.17 32.20 -49.44
N LEU A 8 3.06 30.96 -49.95
CA LEU A 8 1.79 30.25 -50.07
C LEU A 8 1.52 29.52 -48.75
N ALA A 9 0.50 29.98 -48.02
CA ALA A 9 0.01 29.36 -46.80
C ALA A 9 -0.55 27.96 -47.11
N LEU A 10 0.18 26.91 -46.72
CA LEU A 10 -0.35 25.55 -46.69
C LEU A 10 -1.11 25.38 -45.37
N SER A 11 -2.40 25.74 -45.39
CA SER A 11 -3.33 25.43 -44.31
C SER A 11 -3.50 23.91 -44.23
N ALA A 12 -2.75 23.27 -43.33
CA ALA A 12 -2.97 21.88 -42.96
C ALA A 12 -4.21 21.80 -42.05
N THR A 13 -5.39 21.78 -42.64
CA THR A 13 -6.61 21.34 -41.95
C THR A 13 -6.47 19.85 -41.64
N VAL A 14 -5.97 19.53 -40.45
CA VAL A 14 -6.12 18.21 -39.86
C VAL A 14 -7.59 18.06 -39.52
N LEU A 15 -8.38 17.46 -40.41
CA LEU A 15 -9.69 16.94 -40.03
C LEU A 15 -9.44 15.75 -39.09
N ALA A 16 -9.42 16.02 -37.78
CA ALA A 16 -9.71 14.99 -36.81
C ALA A 16 -11.14 14.52 -37.11
N ALA A 17 -11.27 13.31 -37.65
CA ALA A 17 -12.56 12.67 -37.85
C ALA A 17 -13.16 12.35 -36.48
N CYS A 18 -13.82 13.33 -35.87
CA CYS A 18 -14.66 13.11 -34.71
C CYS A 18 -15.91 12.37 -35.20
N SER A 19 -15.99 11.06 -34.95
CA SER A 19 -17.21 10.28 -35.17
C SER A 19 -18.28 10.72 -34.17
N THR A 20 -18.94 11.83 -34.45
CA THR A 20 -20.05 12.35 -33.63
C THR A 20 -21.34 11.65 -34.03
N ALA A 21 -21.97 10.95 -33.09
CA ALA A 21 -23.30 10.40 -33.27
C ALA A 21 -24.30 11.29 -32.53
N SER A 22 -25.22 11.91 -33.25
CA SER A 22 -26.20 12.85 -32.68
C SER A 22 -27.63 12.35 -32.97
N GLY A 23 -28.49 12.40 -31.95
CA GLY A 23 -29.91 12.09 -32.05
C GLY A 23 -30.76 13.18 -31.38
N PRO A 24 -32.10 13.11 -31.48
CA PRO A 24 -32.99 14.15 -30.94
C PRO A 24 -32.96 14.25 -29.40
N THR A 25 -32.33 13.31 -28.71
CA THR A 25 -32.28 13.23 -27.24
C THR A 25 -30.86 13.05 -26.67
N PHE A 26 -29.83 13.03 -27.53
CA PHE A 26 -28.44 12.88 -27.08
C PHE A 26 -27.43 13.35 -28.13
N SER A 27 -26.25 13.76 -27.66
CA SER A 27 -25.06 13.95 -28.49
C SER A 27 -23.91 13.11 -27.93
N ALA A 28 -23.28 12.29 -28.75
CA ALA A 28 -22.14 11.47 -28.37
C ALA A 28 -20.89 11.83 -29.19
N SER A 29 -19.76 11.89 -28.51
CA SER A 29 -18.45 12.15 -29.09
C SER A 29 -17.41 11.19 -28.52
N GLU A 30 -16.55 10.65 -29.39
CA GLU A 30 -15.37 9.91 -28.96
C GLU A 30 -14.31 10.88 -28.42
N LEU A 31 -13.86 10.65 -27.19
CA LEU A 31 -12.76 11.37 -26.58
C LEU A 31 -11.45 10.72 -27.03
N GLN A 32 -10.49 11.52 -27.51
CA GLN A 32 -9.15 11.01 -27.84
C GLN A 32 -8.45 10.53 -26.54
N PRO A 33 -8.19 9.22 -26.37
CA PRO A 33 -7.58 8.71 -25.15
C PRO A 33 -6.06 8.93 -25.16
N ARG A 34 -5.45 9.20 -24.00
CA ARG A 34 -3.98 9.17 -23.84
C ARG A 34 -3.40 7.76 -23.72
N ASP A 35 -4.23 6.79 -23.33
CA ASP A 35 -3.80 5.43 -22.98
C ASP A 35 -4.28 4.35 -23.98
N GLY A 36 -4.74 4.76 -25.18
CA GLY A 36 -5.18 3.85 -26.25
C GLY A 36 -6.56 3.21 -26.08
N VAL A 37 -7.28 3.46 -24.97
CA VAL A 37 -8.62 2.89 -24.71
C VAL A 37 -9.73 3.82 -25.21
N ARG A 38 -10.49 3.40 -26.23
CA ARG A 38 -11.58 4.19 -26.85
C ARG A 38 -12.64 4.59 -25.84
N THR A 39 -12.67 5.87 -25.50
CA THR A 39 -13.56 6.44 -24.48
C THR A 39 -14.57 7.36 -25.16
N PHE A 40 -15.83 7.28 -24.77
CA PHE A 40 -16.93 8.04 -25.34
C PHE A 40 -17.58 8.89 -24.27
N GLN A 41 -17.97 10.10 -24.63
CA GLN A 41 -18.84 10.95 -23.81
C GLN A 41 -20.19 11.06 -24.52
N VAL A 42 -21.28 10.91 -23.77
CA VAL A 42 -22.63 11.22 -24.21
C VAL A 42 -23.29 12.23 -23.29
N ASP A 43 -23.85 13.27 -23.88
CA ASP A 43 -24.65 14.30 -23.22
C ASP A 43 -26.13 14.06 -23.54
N CYS A 44 -26.96 13.89 -22.50
CA CYS A 44 -28.34 13.39 -22.62
C CYS A 44 -29.39 14.42 -22.18
N HIS A 45 -29.11 15.72 -22.35
CA HIS A 45 -30.04 16.79 -22.03
C HIS A 45 -31.04 17.02 -23.17
N GLY A 46 -32.34 17.04 -22.85
CA GLY A 46 -33.41 17.28 -23.82
C GLY A 46 -34.81 17.28 -23.18
N LEU A 47 -35.75 18.01 -23.79
CA LEU A 47 -37.14 18.17 -23.30
C LEU A 47 -37.94 16.86 -23.25
N LEU A 48 -37.43 15.79 -23.87
CA LEU A 48 -38.04 14.46 -23.98
C LEU A 48 -37.20 13.35 -23.30
N SER A 49 -36.16 13.72 -22.53
CA SER A 49 -35.27 12.75 -21.89
C SER A 49 -35.94 12.11 -20.66
N GLY A 50 -35.92 10.77 -20.60
CA GLY A 50 -36.41 9.97 -19.47
C GLY A 50 -35.29 9.24 -18.73
N PRO A 51 -35.59 8.57 -17.60
CA PRO A 51 -34.61 7.76 -16.88
C PRO A 51 -34.17 6.60 -17.78
N GLN A 52 -32.87 6.38 -17.93
CA GLN A 52 -32.16 5.46 -18.84
C GLN A 52 -31.81 5.97 -20.25
N THR A 53 -32.00 7.25 -20.58
CA THR A 53 -31.66 7.80 -21.92
C THR A 53 -30.16 7.67 -22.20
N CYS A 54 -29.32 7.98 -21.20
CA CYS A 54 -27.86 7.91 -21.33
C CYS A 54 -27.35 6.48 -21.46
N MET A 55 -27.86 5.58 -20.61
CA MET A 55 -27.48 4.16 -20.68
C MET A 55 -27.93 3.49 -21.98
N LYS A 56 -29.10 3.86 -22.52
CA LYS A 56 -29.60 3.34 -23.81
C LYS A 56 -28.74 3.82 -24.98
N ALA A 57 -28.34 5.10 -24.98
CA ALA A 57 -27.43 5.64 -25.99
C ALA A 57 -26.07 4.94 -25.94
N ALA A 58 -25.51 4.74 -24.75
CA ALA A 58 -24.23 4.05 -24.57
C ALA A 58 -24.28 2.59 -25.07
N ARG A 59 -25.35 1.84 -24.75
CA ARG A 59 -25.54 0.46 -25.27
C ARG A 59 -25.62 0.41 -26.79
N LYS A 60 -26.30 1.39 -27.40
CA LYS A 60 -26.37 1.47 -28.87
C LYS A 60 -25.00 1.72 -29.49
N ILE A 61 -24.14 2.48 -28.83
CA ILE A 61 -22.78 2.78 -29.29
C ILE A 61 -21.86 1.56 -29.13
N CYS A 62 -22.00 0.81 -28.03
CA CYS A 62 -21.19 -0.40 -27.78
C CYS A 62 -21.72 -1.68 -28.45
N GLY A 63 -22.92 -1.68 -29.02
CA GLY A 63 -23.50 -2.87 -29.64
C GLY A 63 -23.69 -4.01 -28.64
N ASP A 64 -23.08 -5.16 -28.92
CA ASP A 64 -23.09 -6.35 -28.05
C ASP A 64 -22.02 -6.29 -26.93
N GLU A 65 -21.12 -5.30 -26.95
CA GLU A 65 -20.12 -5.15 -25.92
C GLU A 65 -20.69 -4.51 -24.63
N PRO A 66 -20.21 -4.92 -23.44
CA PRO A 66 -20.66 -4.31 -22.20
C PRO A 66 -20.23 -2.84 -22.13
N VAL A 67 -21.14 -1.98 -21.64
CA VAL A 67 -20.90 -0.56 -21.38
C VAL A 67 -20.31 -0.39 -19.99
N ARG A 68 -19.15 0.27 -19.89
CA ARG A 68 -18.52 0.62 -18.61
C ARG A 68 -18.48 2.13 -18.43
N ALA A 69 -19.17 2.66 -17.42
CA ALA A 69 -19.01 4.06 -17.03
C ALA A 69 -17.58 4.28 -16.47
N VAL A 70 -16.85 5.24 -17.03
CA VAL A 70 -15.49 5.64 -16.61
C VAL A 70 -15.56 6.84 -15.69
N ASP A 71 -16.39 7.82 -16.07
CA ASP A 71 -16.69 8.98 -15.27
C ASP A 71 -18.16 9.36 -15.52
N SER A 72 -18.83 9.84 -14.48
CA SER A 72 -20.18 10.37 -14.60
C SER A 72 -20.18 11.68 -13.83
N ALA A 73 -20.39 12.79 -14.55
CA ALA A 73 -20.47 14.10 -13.93
C ALA A 73 -21.74 14.11 -13.05
N ARG A 74 -21.53 13.84 -11.76
CA ARG A 74 -22.43 14.00 -10.61
C ARG A 74 -23.86 13.51 -10.83
N ALA A 75 -24.23 12.41 -10.17
CA ALA A 75 -25.61 11.94 -10.07
C ALA A 75 -26.58 13.11 -9.84
N LEU A 76 -27.50 13.32 -10.78
CA LEU A 76 -28.69 14.12 -10.51
C LEU A 76 -29.41 13.43 -9.35
N ARG A 77 -29.85 14.23 -8.37
CA ARG A 77 -30.59 13.73 -7.19
C ARG A 77 -31.64 12.73 -7.67
N ASP A 78 -31.62 11.54 -7.07
CA ASP A 78 -32.50 10.38 -7.31
C ASP A 78 -31.94 9.22 -8.16
N ASN A 79 -30.62 9.15 -8.40
CA ASN A 79 -29.94 7.93 -8.90
C ASN A 79 -30.47 7.37 -10.25
N ALA A 80 -31.18 8.16 -11.06
CA ALA A 80 -31.89 7.62 -12.23
C ALA A 80 -31.24 7.90 -13.60
N ASP A 81 -30.28 8.82 -13.70
CA ASP A 81 -29.34 8.99 -14.84
C ASP A 81 -28.45 10.24 -14.66
N PRO A 82 -27.17 10.23 -15.10
CA PRO A 82 -26.37 11.45 -15.19
C PRO A 82 -26.71 12.25 -16.45
N ALA A 83 -26.60 13.58 -16.39
CA ALA A 83 -26.80 14.46 -17.56
C ALA A 83 -25.71 14.27 -18.63
N THR A 84 -24.53 13.82 -18.19
CA THR A 84 -23.37 13.48 -19.02
C THR A 84 -22.78 12.16 -18.53
N LEU A 85 -22.63 11.20 -19.44
CA LEU A 85 -22.03 9.88 -19.17
C LEU A 85 -20.76 9.73 -20.00
N VAL A 86 -19.62 9.50 -19.34
CA VAL A 86 -18.37 9.09 -19.99
C VAL A 86 -18.22 7.58 -19.80
N PHE A 87 -18.12 6.83 -20.89
CA PHE A 87 -18.09 5.38 -20.88
C PHE A 87 -17.09 4.80 -21.87
N GLN A 88 -16.75 3.53 -21.69
CA GLN A 88 -15.94 2.73 -22.60
C GLN A 88 -16.74 1.49 -23.01
N CYS A 89 -16.56 1.05 -24.24
CA CYS A 89 -17.08 -0.21 -24.74
C CYS A 89 -16.05 -1.32 -24.49
N GLY A 90 -16.54 -2.46 -24.01
CA GLY A 90 -15.70 -3.62 -23.70
C GLY A 90 -15.63 -3.90 -22.21
N ALA A 91 -15.23 -5.13 -21.90
CA ALA A 91 -14.94 -5.52 -20.52
C ALA A 91 -13.91 -4.55 -19.94
N ALA A 92 -14.02 -4.24 -18.64
CA ALA A 92 -13.00 -3.46 -17.96
C ALA A 92 -11.63 -4.02 -18.36
N PRO A 93 -10.68 -3.19 -18.83
CA PRO A 93 -9.30 -3.62 -18.87
C PRO A 93 -9.05 -4.24 -17.51
N VAL A 94 -8.52 -5.45 -17.48
CA VAL A 94 -8.05 -6.07 -16.24
C VAL A 94 -6.83 -5.27 -15.85
N GLU A 95 -7.08 -4.05 -15.42
CA GLU A 95 -6.14 -3.19 -14.76
C GLU A 95 -5.68 -4.04 -13.60
N ALA A 96 -4.39 -4.36 -13.61
CA ALA A 96 -3.68 -5.10 -12.59
C ALA A 96 -3.75 -4.31 -11.27
N ALA A 97 -4.95 -4.22 -10.71
CA ALA A 97 -5.22 -3.72 -9.39
C ALA A 97 -5.35 -4.95 -8.49
N SER A 98 -4.44 -4.99 -7.53
CA SER A 98 -4.31 -5.99 -6.48
C SER A 98 -3.62 -7.27 -6.92
N ALA A 99 -2.29 -7.22 -6.79
CA ALA A 99 -1.44 -8.24 -6.19
C ALA A 99 -2.04 -9.64 -6.15
N ALA A 100 -1.29 -10.60 -6.71
CA ALA A 100 -1.32 -11.99 -6.27
C ALA A 100 -1.79 -12.04 -4.82
N THR A 101 -2.98 -12.57 -4.57
CA THR A 101 -3.26 -13.13 -3.25
C THR A 101 -2.03 -13.97 -2.98
N PRO A 102 -1.15 -13.64 -2.01
CA PRO A 102 -0.15 -14.61 -1.65
C PRO A 102 -1.00 -15.81 -1.29
N ALA A 103 -0.85 -16.90 -2.05
CA ALA A 103 -1.30 -18.21 -1.61
C ALA A 103 -0.99 -18.25 -0.12
N PRO A 104 -1.98 -18.49 0.75
CA PRO A 104 -1.90 -18.19 2.19
C PRO A 104 -0.54 -18.65 2.65
N ALA A 105 0.36 -17.69 2.93
CA ALA A 105 1.77 -17.96 3.15
C ALA A 105 1.79 -19.09 4.16
N ALA A 106 2.18 -20.29 3.70
CA ALA A 106 1.92 -21.55 4.37
C ALA A 106 2.21 -21.33 5.84
N ALA A 107 1.15 -21.30 6.67
CA ALA A 107 1.10 -20.58 7.94
C ALA A 107 2.49 -20.47 8.56
N ALA A 108 3.16 -19.35 8.30
CA ALA A 108 4.58 -19.26 8.60
C ALA A 108 4.71 -19.55 10.10
N VAL A 109 5.48 -20.58 10.45
CA VAL A 109 5.65 -20.97 11.84
C VAL A 109 6.46 -19.85 12.49
N ILE A 110 5.79 -19.01 13.27
CA ILE A 110 6.42 -17.88 13.95
C ILE A 110 6.73 -18.29 15.38
N GLU A 111 8.01 -18.50 15.65
CA GLU A 111 8.51 -18.70 17.00
C GLU A 111 8.71 -17.33 17.67
N ARG A 112 8.17 -17.13 18.87
CA ARG A 112 8.37 -15.89 19.64
C ARG A 112 9.24 -16.19 20.87
N VAL A 113 10.35 -15.48 20.97
CA VAL A 113 11.19 -15.47 22.16
C VAL A 113 11.11 -14.09 22.80
N ASN A 114 10.76 -14.03 24.08
CA ASN A 114 10.69 -12.79 24.84
C ASN A 114 11.81 -12.76 25.87
N LEU A 115 12.60 -11.71 25.85
CA LEU A 115 13.73 -11.52 26.75
C LEU A 115 13.51 -10.26 27.58
N SER A 116 13.51 -10.42 28.90
CA SER A 116 13.34 -9.30 29.82
C SER A 116 14.50 -8.31 29.69
N GLY A 117 14.18 -7.04 29.49
CA GLY A 117 15.13 -5.94 29.27
C GLY A 117 16.10 -5.75 30.43
N ASP A 118 15.68 -6.02 31.66
CA ASP A 118 16.55 -5.94 32.84
C ASP A 118 17.57 -7.09 32.91
N ALA A 119 17.26 -8.24 32.32
CA ALA A 119 18.20 -9.34 32.18
C ALA A 119 19.16 -9.12 31.00
N LEU A 120 18.75 -8.27 30.04
CA LEU A 120 19.48 -8.00 28.81
C LEU A 120 20.40 -6.78 28.88
N PHE A 121 20.00 -5.72 29.58
CA PHE A 121 20.67 -4.43 29.54
C PHE A 121 20.81 -3.82 30.93
N ALA A 122 21.90 -3.09 31.15
CA ALA A 122 21.98 -2.19 32.29
C ALA A 122 20.98 -1.00 32.12
N THR A 123 20.61 -0.36 33.24
CA THR A 123 19.74 0.82 33.25
C THR A 123 20.26 1.89 32.29
N ASP A 124 19.36 2.48 31.48
CA ASP A 124 19.65 3.48 30.44
C ASP A 124 20.76 3.10 29.43
N ARG A 125 21.01 1.80 29.27
CA ARG A 125 21.99 1.29 28.30
C ARG A 125 21.31 0.43 27.25
N ALA A 126 21.90 0.43 26.06
CA ALA A 126 21.62 -0.51 24.98
C ALA A 126 22.70 -1.60 24.86
N THR A 127 23.75 -1.53 25.68
CA THR A 127 24.82 -2.55 25.71
C THR A 127 24.32 -3.82 26.39
N LEU A 128 24.50 -4.97 25.72
CA LEU A 128 24.14 -6.27 26.27
C LEU A 128 24.98 -6.62 27.52
N ALA A 129 24.31 -7.05 28.57
CA ALA A 129 24.92 -7.61 29.77
C ALA A 129 25.56 -8.99 29.48
N PRO A 130 26.53 -9.46 30.27
CA PRO A 130 27.08 -10.81 30.11
C PRO A 130 26.01 -11.91 30.17
N THR A 131 25.08 -11.84 31.14
CA THR A 131 23.94 -12.76 31.27
C THR A 131 23.01 -12.75 30.06
N ALA A 132 22.90 -11.61 29.38
CA ALA A 132 22.16 -11.45 28.14
C ALA A 132 22.78 -12.27 27.02
N ARG A 133 24.11 -12.20 26.89
CA ARG A 133 24.89 -12.94 25.91
C ARG A 133 24.72 -14.44 26.10
N GLU A 134 24.85 -14.94 27.33
CA GLU A 134 24.65 -16.36 27.65
C GLU A 134 23.24 -16.86 27.28
N SER A 135 22.22 -16.04 27.51
CA SER A 135 20.84 -16.37 27.14
C SER A 135 20.64 -16.41 25.62
N LEU A 136 21.26 -15.47 24.90
CA LEU A 136 21.24 -15.43 23.43
C LEU A 136 22.06 -16.57 22.83
N ASP A 137 23.18 -16.95 23.42
CA ASP A 137 24.00 -18.08 22.99
C ASP A 137 23.25 -19.39 23.14
N ARG A 138 22.53 -19.56 24.27
CA ARG A 138 21.65 -20.73 24.46
C ARG A 138 20.58 -20.77 23.36
N LEU A 139 19.92 -19.65 23.10
CA LEU A 139 18.92 -19.53 22.04
C LEU A 139 19.49 -19.95 20.68
N LEU A 140 20.69 -19.47 20.34
CA LEU A 140 21.38 -19.80 19.10
C LEU A 140 21.78 -21.27 19.02
N SER A 141 22.29 -21.84 20.12
CA SER A 141 22.71 -23.25 20.19
C SER A 141 21.57 -24.23 19.96
N GLU A 142 20.40 -23.95 20.53
CA GLU A 142 19.17 -24.74 20.34
C GLU A 142 18.63 -24.68 18.90
N ARG A 143 19.11 -23.72 18.10
CA ARG A 143 18.59 -23.37 16.77
C ARG A 143 19.67 -23.37 15.68
N ALA A 144 20.86 -23.91 15.95
CA ALA A 144 22.02 -23.83 15.06
C ALA A 144 21.80 -24.47 13.67
N ASP A 145 20.94 -25.49 13.61
CA ASP A 145 20.62 -26.24 12.39
C ASP A 145 19.44 -25.63 11.61
N ARG A 146 18.85 -24.54 12.09
CA ARG A 146 17.68 -23.90 11.48
C ARG A 146 18.09 -22.68 10.65
N THR A 147 17.36 -22.46 9.56
CA THR A 147 17.43 -21.23 8.77
C THR A 147 16.06 -20.56 8.80
N TYR A 148 16.05 -19.24 8.94
CA TYR A 148 14.83 -18.44 9.10
C TYR A 148 14.62 -17.50 7.92
N SER A 149 13.46 -17.52 7.29
CA SER A 149 13.09 -16.60 6.21
C SER A 149 13.06 -15.13 6.68
N LEU A 150 12.60 -14.88 7.91
CA LEU A 150 12.55 -13.54 8.50
C LEU A 150 12.78 -13.58 10.01
N VAL A 151 13.68 -12.73 10.49
CA VAL A 151 13.89 -12.47 11.91
C VAL A 151 13.47 -11.05 12.21
N THR A 152 12.50 -10.86 13.10
CA THR A 152 12.10 -9.52 13.58
C THR A 152 12.51 -9.35 15.03
N VAL A 153 13.29 -8.30 15.31
CA VAL A 153 13.69 -7.92 16.68
C VAL A 153 12.99 -6.61 17.04
N THR A 154 12.17 -6.64 18.09
CA THR A 154 11.37 -5.50 18.53
C THR A 154 11.69 -5.16 19.98
N GLY A 155 12.15 -3.94 20.21
CA GLY A 155 12.40 -3.43 21.56
C GLY A 155 11.19 -2.69 22.14
N PHE A 156 11.01 -2.79 23.45
CA PHE A 156 10.00 -2.08 24.22
C PHE A 156 10.61 -1.49 25.51
N THR A 157 10.00 -0.41 26.00
CA THR A 157 10.34 0.24 27.27
C THR A 157 9.16 0.21 28.23
N ASP A 158 9.37 0.67 29.46
CA ASP A 158 8.26 1.03 30.35
C ASP A 158 7.76 2.45 30.02
N SER A 159 6.86 2.97 30.85
CA SER A 159 6.26 4.29 30.68
C SER A 159 7.11 5.47 31.19
N VAL A 160 8.33 5.25 31.67
CA VAL A 160 9.16 6.31 32.27
C VAL A 160 9.95 7.03 31.17
N GLY A 161 9.96 8.37 31.21
CA GLY A 161 10.63 9.20 30.21
C GLY A 161 9.72 9.63 29.05
N SER A 162 10.28 10.41 28.11
CA SER A 162 9.54 10.92 26.94
C SER A 162 9.37 9.85 25.87
N ASP A 163 8.41 10.06 24.97
CA ASP A 163 8.07 9.10 23.91
C ASP A 163 9.22 8.95 22.93
N ASP A 164 9.82 10.07 22.50
CA ASP A 164 10.98 10.08 21.60
C ASP A 164 12.19 9.37 22.21
N TYR A 165 12.45 9.61 23.51
CA TYR A 165 13.52 8.93 24.22
C TYR A 165 13.31 7.42 24.25
N ASN A 166 12.11 6.99 24.62
CA ASN A 166 11.75 5.57 24.70
C ASN A 166 11.77 4.90 23.31
N LEU A 167 11.35 5.58 22.27
CA LEU A 167 11.40 5.09 20.90
C LEU A 167 12.85 4.87 20.44
N ALA A 168 13.74 5.83 20.70
CA ALA A 168 15.16 5.70 20.40
C ALA A 168 15.82 4.59 21.23
N LEU A 169 15.59 4.55 22.54
CA LEU A 169 16.16 3.55 23.44
C LEU A 169 15.74 2.13 23.08
N SER A 170 14.45 1.91 22.85
CA SER A 170 13.94 0.61 22.42
C SER A 170 14.55 0.16 21.09
N LYS A 171 14.70 1.06 20.13
CA LYS A 171 15.33 0.77 18.84
C LYS A 171 16.79 0.36 19.02
N HIS A 172 17.58 1.12 19.77
CA HIS A 172 18.99 0.82 20.01
C HIS A 172 19.22 -0.52 20.74
N ARG A 173 18.33 -0.85 21.68
CA ARG A 173 18.33 -2.17 22.35
C ARG A 173 18.07 -3.30 21.36
N ALA A 174 17.06 -3.13 20.50
CA ALA A 174 16.75 -4.10 19.45
C ALA A 174 17.90 -4.25 18.45
N GLU A 175 18.55 -3.15 18.05
CA GLU A 175 19.73 -3.15 17.18
C GLU A 175 20.90 -3.93 17.80
N SER A 176 21.12 -3.77 19.11
CA SER A 176 22.21 -4.47 19.82
C SER A 176 21.98 -5.98 19.86
N VAL A 177 20.74 -6.42 20.08
CA VAL A 177 20.37 -7.85 20.01
C VAL A 177 20.51 -8.38 18.59
N ALA A 178 20.01 -7.65 17.59
CA ALA A 178 20.11 -8.05 16.19
C ALA A 178 21.57 -8.19 15.72
N ALA A 179 22.42 -7.22 16.09
CA ALA A 179 23.85 -7.27 15.81
C ALA A 179 24.52 -8.49 16.46
N TYR A 180 24.15 -8.79 17.71
CA TYR A 180 24.66 -9.97 18.41
C TYR A 180 24.28 -11.27 17.70
N LEU A 181 22.99 -11.45 17.38
CA LEU A 181 22.48 -12.65 16.69
C LEU A 181 23.17 -12.86 15.34
N LYS A 182 23.36 -11.78 14.56
CA LYS A 182 24.07 -11.83 13.27
C LYS A 182 25.55 -12.20 13.45
N ALA A 183 26.23 -11.60 14.42
CA ALA A 183 27.66 -11.88 14.67
C ALA A 183 27.92 -13.33 15.13
N HIS A 184 26.94 -13.96 15.78
CA HIS A 184 27.04 -15.32 16.30
C HIS A 184 26.39 -16.36 15.38
N GLY A 185 26.16 -16.01 14.10
CA GLY A 185 25.87 -16.97 13.04
C GLY A 185 24.40 -17.38 12.91
N LEU A 186 23.44 -16.58 13.39
CA LEU A 186 22.03 -16.82 13.09
C LEU A 186 21.80 -16.80 11.57
N LYS A 187 21.37 -17.94 11.02
CA LYS A 187 21.08 -18.09 9.59
C LYS A 187 19.70 -17.51 9.28
N THR A 188 19.67 -16.39 8.57
CA THR A 188 18.41 -15.80 8.12
C THR A 188 18.54 -15.07 6.79
N ASP A 189 17.50 -15.13 5.97
CA ASP A 189 17.43 -14.43 4.69
C ASP A 189 17.20 -12.92 4.88
N SER A 190 16.46 -12.55 5.92
CA SER A 190 16.12 -11.16 6.22
C SER A 190 16.00 -10.92 7.72
N MET A 191 16.50 -9.76 8.16
CA MET A 191 16.41 -9.34 9.55
C MET A 191 15.89 -7.90 9.65
N THR A 192 14.79 -7.73 10.38
CA THR A 192 14.14 -6.45 10.63
C THR A 192 14.29 -6.05 12.09
N VAL A 193 14.59 -4.78 12.34
CA VAL A 193 14.76 -4.23 13.68
C VAL A 193 13.80 -3.06 13.88
N SER A 194 13.07 -3.06 15.00
CA SER A 194 12.14 -1.99 15.34
C SER A 194 12.18 -1.63 16.83
N GLY A 195 11.96 -0.35 17.13
CA GLY A 195 11.69 0.14 18.47
C GLY A 195 10.22 0.55 18.55
N ARG A 196 9.52 0.14 19.61
CA ARG A 196 8.11 0.49 19.86
C ARG A 196 7.96 1.44 21.06
N GLY A 197 9.05 1.83 21.70
CA GLY A 197 9.03 2.61 22.93
C GLY A 197 8.12 1.98 23.97
N LYS A 198 7.24 2.79 24.56
CA LYS A 198 6.28 2.41 25.60
C LYS A 198 4.97 1.80 25.06
N ALA A 199 4.85 1.60 23.75
CA ALA A 199 3.65 1.02 23.15
C ALA A 199 3.51 -0.46 23.52
N ASP A 200 2.28 -0.98 23.42
CA ASP A 200 1.95 -2.39 23.65
C ASP A 200 2.50 -2.96 24.98
N PRO A 201 2.12 -2.37 26.14
CA PRO A 201 2.53 -2.88 27.45
C PRO A 201 1.94 -4.27 27.69
N VAL A 202 2.75 -5.17 28.24
CA VAL A 202 2.35 -6.55 28.62
C VAL A 202 1.94 -6.63 30.08
N ALA A 203 2.28 -5.63 30.88
CA ALA A 203 1.92 -5.51 32.29
C ALA A 203 1.65 -4.06 32.70
N SER A 204 1.10 -3.86 33.91
CA SER A 204 0.80 -2.52 34.41
C SER A 204 2.06 -1.68 34.62
N ASN A 205 2.09 -0.47 34.05
CA ASN A 205 3.18 0.48 34.31
C ASN A 205 3.10 1.14 35.70
N ALA A 206 2.00 0.93 36.44
CA ALA A 206 1.82 1.49 37.77
C ALA A 206 2.72 0.82 38.82
N THR A 207 3.10 -0.45 38.63
CA THR A 207 3.93 -1.20 39.58
C THR A 207 5.37 -1.34 39.08
N PRO A 208 6.37 -1.37 39.98
CA PRO A 208 7.76 -1.66 39.60
C PRO A 208 7.91 -2.96 38.81
N GLU A 209 7.18 -4.01 39.19
CA GLU A 209 7.22 -5.34 38.58
C GLU A 209 6.65 -5.32 37.16
N GLY A 210 5.54 -4.60 36.95
CA GLY A 210 4.95 -4.49 35.62
C GLY A 210 5.78 -3.61 34.69
N ARG A 211 6.44 -2.55 35.20
CA ARG A 211 7.46 -1.82 34.43
C ARG A 211 8.63 -2.72 34.02
N ALA A 212 9.13 -3.56 34.92
CA ALA A 212 10.18 -4.52 34.62
C ALA A 212 9.78 -5.51 33.50
N SER A 213 8.53 -5.95 33.50
CA SER A 213 8.00 -6.82 32.43
C SER A 213 7.83 -6.10 31.09
N ASN A 214 7.55 -4.79 31.11
CA ASN A 214 7.39 -3.98 29.89
C ASN A 214 8.73 -3.65 29.23
N ARG A 215 9.80 -3.46 30.01
CA ARG A 215 11.17 -3.38 29.50
C ARG A 215 11.56 -4.74 28.94
N ARG A 216 11.47 -4.94 27.63
CA ARG A 216 11.71 -6.24 26.99
C ARG A 216 12.16 -6.11 25.54
N VAL A 217 12.74 -7.18 25.02
CA VAL A 217 12.98 -7.35 23.59
C VAL A 217 12.32 -8.64 23.14
N GLU A 218 11.47 -8.52 22.12
CA GLU A 218 10.82 -9.66 21.47
C GLU A 218 11.57 -10.01 20.20
N ILE A 219 11.87 -11.30 20.02
CA ILE A 219 12.46 -11.85 18.81
C ILE A 219 11.41 -12.77 18.19
N ARG A 220 11.00 -12.47 16.96
CA ARG A 220 10.12 -13.31 16.15
C ARG A 220 10.95 -13.98 15.07
N LEU A 221 10.98 -15.30 15.06
CA LEU A 221 11.68 -16.11 14.09
C LEU A 221 10.65 -16.76 13.18
N GLN A 222 10.74 -16.50 11.88
CA GLN A 222 9.86 -17.05 10.86
C GLN A 222 10.63 -18.04 10.01
N HIS A 223 10.07 -19.23 9.81
CA HIS A 223 10.63 -20.27 8.94
C HIS A 223 10.37 -20.00 7.46
#